data_AF-A0A3B0Y657-F1
#
_entry.id   AF-A0A3B0Y657-F1
#
_cell.length_a   1.000
_cell.length_b   1.000
_cell.length_c   1.000
_cell.angle_alpha   90.00
_cell.angle_beta   90.00
_cell.angle_gamma   90.00
#
_symmetry.space_group_name_H-M   'P 1'
#
loop_
_entity.id
_entity.type
_entity.pdbx_description
1 polymer ?
#
loop_
_entity_poly.entity_id
_entity_poly.type
_entity_poly.pdbx_seq_one_letter_code
_entity_poly.pdbx_strand_id
1 'polypeptide(L)'
;SVWLSLGDEFIDNGLLEFIPGSHKMCFDSKQFDDRSNFRDDLVENQEIIARRVHFNLEKGDVVIFHAKTLHSAQKNKTLRTKFSFVYSVRATSNLPIKNTRSDYKEVPL
;
A
#
# COMPACT_ATOMS: atom_id res chain seq x y z
N SER A 1 -3.86 -6.82 0.04
CA SER A 1 -3.86 -6.26 1.40
C SER A 1 -5.26 -5.84 1.78
N VAL A 2 -5.60 -6.03 3.05
CA VAL A 2 -6.82 -5.57 3.70
C VAL A 2 -6.38 -4.52 4.72
N TRP A 3 -6.84 -3.29 4.55
CA TRP A 3 -6.57 -2.17 5.43
C TRP A 3 -7.84 -1.79 6.16
N LEU A 4 -7.82 -1.82 7.49
CA LEU A 4 -8.92 -1.41 8.34
C LEU A 4 -8.56 -0.11 9.05
N SER A 5 -9.39 0.92 8.85
CA SER A 5 -9.26 2.21 9.51
C SER A 5 -9.78 2.13 10.95
N LEU A 6 -8.87 2.27 11.93
CA LEU A 6 -9.22 2.21 13.36
C LEU A 6 -9.72 3.56 13.91
N GLY A 7 -9.55 4.62 13.13
CA GLY A 7 -10.10 5.96 13.31
C GLY A 7 -10.28 6.60 11.93
N ASP A 8 -10.78 7.82 11.90
CA ASP A 8 -10.99 8.54 10.64
C ASP A 8 -9.63 8.88 9.99
N GLU A 9 -9.52 8.64 8.69
CA GLU A 9 -8.31 8.87 7.90
C GLU A 9 -8.55 9.93 6.82
N PHE A 10 -7.72 10.97 6.87
CA PHE A 10 -7.73 12.13 5.98
C PHE A 10 -6.29 12.42 5.50
N ILE A 11 -6.15 13.19 4.43
CA ILE A 11 -4.83 13.50 3.84
C ILE A 11 -3.85 14.11 4.86
N ASP A 12 -4.34 14.92 5.80
CA ASP A 12 -3.51 15.59 6.82
C ASP A 12 -3.06 14.66 7.95
N ASN A 13 -3.77 13.56 8.22
CA ASN A 13 -3.45 12.63 9.31
C ASN A 13 -2.80 11.31 8.85
N GLY A 14 -2.51 11.20 7.55
CA GLY A 14 -1.76 10.10 6.97
C GLY A 14 -2.60 9.05 6.26
N LEU A 15 -3.70 9.47 5.63
CA LEU A 15 -4.49 8.65 4.71
C LEU A 15 -3.64 8.01 3.59
N LEU A 16 -4.11 6.86 3.11
CA LEU A 16 -3.56 6.19 1.94
C LEU A 16 -3.98 6.85 0.63
N GLU A 17 -3.01 6.98 -0.27
CA GLU A 17 -3.22 7.23 -1.69
C GLU A 17 -2.91 5.97 -2.49
N PHE A 18 -3.61 5.80 -3.61
CA PHE A 18 -3.48 4.66 -4.51
C PHE A 18 -3.31 5.13 -5.95
N ILE A 19 -2.55 4.39 -6.75
CA ILE A 19 -2.49 4.62 -8.20
C ILE A 19 -3.33 3.55 -8.90
N PRO A 20 -4.52 3.89 -9.44
CA PRO A 20 -5.39 2.91 -10.08
C PRO A 20 -4.71 2.20 -11.25
N GLY A 21 -4.94 0.88 -11.37
CA GLY A 21 -4.37 0.05 -12.45
C GLY A 21 -2.89 -0.32 -12.30
N SER A 22 -2.13 0.31 -11.40
CA SER A 22 -0.69 0.08 -11.22
C SER A 22 -0.30 -1.38 -10.94
N HIS A 23 -1.17 -2.17 -10.31
CA HIS A 23 -0.94 -3.60 -10.07
C HIS A 23 -0.78 -4.44 -11.35
N LYS A 24 -1.29 -3.95 -12.48
CA LYS A 24 -1.17 -4.57 -13.81
C LYS A 24 -0.02 -4.01 -14.63
N MET A 25 0.62 -2.94 -14.16
CA MET A 25 1.77 -2.35 -14.84
C MET A 25 3.03 -3.20 -14.61
N CYS A 26 3.97 -3.06 -15.53
CA CYS A 26 5.33 -3.58 -15.40
C CYS A 26 6.25 -2.40 -15.13
N PHE A 27 7.14 -2.57 -14.16
CA PHE A 27 8.09 -1.55 -13.76
C PHE A 27 9.50 -2.11 -13.86
N ASP A 28 10.44 -1.28 -14.26
CA ASP A 28 11.86 -1.59 -14.20
C ASP A 28 12.38 -1.43 -12.76
N SER A 29 13.36 -2.25 -12.37
CA SER A 29 14.07 -2.11 -11.11
C SER A 29 14.57 -0.70 -10.81
N LYS A 30 15.01 0.06 -11.83
CA LYS A 30 15.49 1.45 -11.67
C LYS A 30 14.43 2.42 -11.15
N GLN A 31 13.15 2.08 -11.32
CA GLN A 31 12.01 2.88 -10.86
C GLN A 31 11.79 2.76 -9.36
N PHE A 32 12.54 1.89 -8.68
CA PHE A 32 12.53 1.73 -7.23
C PHE A 32 13.86 2.12 -6.62
N ASP A 33 13.84 2.55 -5.36
CA ASP A 33 15.05 2.72 -4.55
C ASP A 33 15.52 1.39 -3.94
N ASP A 34 16.64 1.42 -3.22
CA ASP A 34 17.23 0.23 -2.58
C ASP A 34 16.32 -0.39 -1.49
N ARG A 35 15.28 0.33 -1.06
CA ARG A 35 14.27 -0.10 -0.09
C ARG A 35 12.98 -0.54 -0.78
N SER A 36 12.98 -0.64 -2.11
CA SER A 36 11.82 -0.98 -2.94
C SER A 36 10.67 0.04 -2.90
N ASN A 37 10.95 1.31 -2.57
CA ASN A 37 9.98 2.39 -2.72
C ASN A 37 9.97 2.88 -4.16
N PHE A 38 8.79 3.18 -4.69
CA PHE A 38 8.67 3.77 -6.02
C PHE A 38 9.22 5.21 -6.00
N ARG A 39 10.24 5.46 -6.81
CA ARG A 39 10.99 6.72 -6.81
C ARG A 39 10.14 7.88 -7.33
N ASP A 40 10.21 9.03 -6.68
CA ASP A 40 9.54 10.25 -7.14
C ASP A 40 10.50 11.20 -7.90
N ASP A 41 11.81 10.97 -7.90
CA ASP A 41 12.74 11.83 -8.62
C ASP A 41 12.78 11.59 -10.15
N LEU A 42 12.21 10.49 -10.63
CA LEU A 42 12.20 10.10 -12.04
C LEU A 42 10.98 10.67 -12.77
N VAL A 43 11.19 11.31 -13.92
CA VAL A 43 10.11 11.88 -14.76
C VAL A 43 9.08 10.82 -15.16
N GLU A 44 9.53 9.63 -15.57
CA GLU A 44 8.65 8.50 -15.91
C GLU A 44 7.75 8.06 -14.75
N ASN A 45 8.23 8.16 -13.51
CA ASN A 45 7.45 7.83 -12.32
C ASN A 45 6.50 8.97 -11.95
N GLN A 46 6.90 10.22 -12.12
CA GLN A 46 6.08 11.38 -11.82
C GLN A 46 4.77 11.39 -12.61
N GLU A 47 4.79 11.00 -13.89
CA GLU A 47 3.56 10.85 -14.70
C GLU A 47 2.59 9.80 -14.14
N ILE A 48 3.13 8.77 -13.47
CA ILE A 48 2.35 7.70 -12.84
C ILE A 48 1.82 8.17 -11.49
N ILE A 49 2.67 8.81 -10.68
CA ILE A 49 2.34 9.39 -9.37
C ILE A 49 1.27 10.49 -9.49
N ALA A 50 1.26 11.23 -10.59
CA ALA A 50 0.23 12.22 -10.87
C ALA A 50 -1.19 11.64 -10.96
N ARG A 51 -1.34 10.32 -11.19
CA ARG A 51 -2.63 9.61 -11.29
C ARG A 51 -3.14 9.10 -9.95
N ARG A 52 -2.47 9.41 -8.85
CA ARG A 52 -2.88 8.95 -7.51
C ARG A 52 -4.25 9.49 -7.15
N VAL A 53 -5.02 8.67 -6.46
CA VAL A 53 -6.35 9.00 -5.93
C VAL A 53 -6.41 8.64 -4.45
N HIS A 54 -7.32 9.28 -3.73
CA HIS A 54 -7.64 8.96 -2.33
C HIS A 54 -9.14 9.10 -2.10
N PHE A 55 -9.57 8.45 -1.03
CA PHE A 55 -10.92 8.56 -0.49
C PHE A 55 -10.76 8.68 1.01
N ASN A 56 -11.42 9.65 1.64
CA ASN A 56 -11.46 9.73 3.09
C ASN A 56 -12.07 8.43 3.63
N LEU A 57 -11.55 7.96 4.74
CA LEU A 57 -12.02 6.74 5.39
C LEU A 57 -12.56 7.11 6.76
N GLU A 58 -13.75 6.66 7.07
CA GLU A 58 -14.29 6.76 8.43
C GLU A 58 -13.82 5.56 9.26
N LYS A 59 -13.84 5.72 10.59
CA LYS A 59 -13.56 4.61 11.50
C LYS A 59 -14.43 3.39 11.16
N GLY A 60 -13.77 2.27 10.89
CA GLY A 60 -14.41 1.00 10.56
C GLY A 60 -14.43 0.69 9.05
N ASP A 61 -14.10 1.66 8.20
CA ASP A 61 -13.96 1.42 6.77
C ASP A 61 -12.82 0.45 6.46
N VAL A 62 -13.05 -0.35 5.42
CA VAL A 62 -12.08 -1.34 4.94
C VAL A 62 -11.73 -1.06 3.48
N VAL A 63 -10.44 -0.91 3.21
CA VAL A 63 -9.90 -0.84 1.85
C VAL A 63 -9.22 -2.16 1.51
N ILE A 64 -9.66 -2.78 0.41
CA ILE A 64 -9.06 -4.00 -0.14
C ILE A 64 -8.36 -3.64 -1.45
N PHE A 65 -7.07 -3.92 -1.54
CA PHE A 65 -6.28 -3.63 -2.73
C PHE A 65 -5.23 -4.71 -3.01
N HIS A 66 -4.83 -4.83 -4.28
CA HIS A 66 -3.85 -5.82 -4.72
C HIS A 66 -2.45 -5.51 -4.15
N ALA A 67 -1.64 -6.53 -3.82
CA ALA A 67 -0.31 -6.34 -3.23
C ALA A 67 0.67 -5.58 -4.13
N LYS A 68 0.46 -5.62 -5.45
CA LYS A 68 1.22 -4.86 -6.46
C LYS A 68 0.70 -3.43 -6.71
N THR A 69 -0.42 -3.02 -6.11
CA THR A 69 -0.93 -1.66 -6.32
C THR A 69 0.06 -0.70 -5.68
N LEU A 70 0.58 0.27 -6.44
CA LEU A 70 1.36 1.36 -5.89
C LEU A 70 0.44 2.18 -4.96
N HIS A 71 0.90 2.34 -3.72
CA HIS A 71 0.19 3.05 -2.68
C HIS A 71 1.21 3.71 -1.75
N SER A 72 0.80 4.81 -1.12
CA SER A 72 1.62 5.52 -0.14
C SER A 72 0.71 6.08 0.95
N ALA A 73 1.23 6.16 2.18
CA ALA A 73 0.57 6.90 3.25
C ALA A 73 1.13 8.31 3.30
N GLN A 74 0.27 9.32 3.42
CA GLN A 74 0.71 10.69 3.62
C GLN A 74 1.39 10.87 4.98
N LYS A 75 2.22 11.91 5.09
CA LYS A 75 2.80 12.28 6.39
C LYS A 75 1.69 12.79 7.30
N ASN A 76 1.58 12.20 8.50
CA ASN A 76 0.69 12.72 9.53
C ASN A 76 1.23 14.07 10.05
N LYS A 77 0.44 15.13 9.86
CA LYS A 77 0.73 16.52 10.27
C LYS A 77 0.01 16.92 11.56
N THR A 78 -0.77 16.01 12.14
CA THR A 78 -1.54 16.23 13.37
C THR A 78 -0.75 15.85 14.62
N LEU A 79 -1.27 16.20 15.79
CA LEU A 79 -0.70 15.80 17.09
C LEU A 79 -1.18 14.42 17.56
N ARG A 80 -2.08 13.76 16.82
CA ARG A 80 -2.65 12.47 17.18
C ARG A 80 -2.02 11.38 16.34
N THR A 81 -1.50 10.34 16.99
CA THR A 81 -1.03 9.15 16.29
C THR A 81 -2.20 8.50 15.55
N LYS A 82 -2.00 8.22 14.26
CA LYS A 82 -2.95 7.44 13.45
C LYS A 82 -2.54 5.97 13.50
N PHE A 83 -3.50 5.10 13.81
CA PHE A 83 -3.33 3.66 13.76
C PHE A 83 -4.24 3.07 12.70
N SER A 84 -3.73 2.09 11.96
CA SER A 84 -4.51 1.30 11.02
C SER A 84 -4.08 -0.15 11.14
N PHE A 85 -5.03 -1.07 10.93
CA PHE A 85 -4.74 -2.50 10.94
C PHE A 85 -4.55 -2.99 9.51
N VAL A 86 -3.49 -3.75 9.26
CA VAL A 86 -3.21 -4.31 7.93
C VAL A 86 -3.08 -5.81 8.01
N TYR A 87 -3.83 -6.50 7.15
CA TYR A 87 -3.75 -7.94 6.97
C TYR A 87 -3.44 -8.27 5.50
N SER A 88 -2.54 -9.23 5.27
CA SER A 88 -2.19 -9.67 3.92
C SER A 88 -2.77 -11.05 3.65
N VAL A 89 -3.51 -11.17 2.55
CA VAL A 89 -4.08 -12.43 2.07
C VAL A 89 -3.40 -12.81 0.75
N ARG A 90 -3.25 -14.11 0.53
CA ARG A 90 -2.76 -14.69 -0.73
C ARG A 90 -3.60 -15.91 -1.09
N ALA A 91 -3.64 -16.25 -2.38
CA ALA A 91 -4.20 -17.54 -2.80
C ALA A 91 -3.33 -18.69 -2.28
N THR A 92 -3.96 -19.83 -1.96
CA THR A 92 -3.25 -21.06 -1.55
C THR A 92 -2.20 -21.50 -2.57
N SER A 93 -2.47 -21.27 -3.86
CA SER A 93 -1.55 -21.53 -4.98
C SER A 93 -0.35 -20.58 -5.06
N ASN A 94 -0.41 -19.40 -4.43
CA ASN A 94 0.68 -18.42 -4.44
C ASN A 94 1.59 -18.63 -3.23
N LEU A 95 2.45 -19.65 -3.26
CA LEU A 95 3.29 -20.02 -2.11
C LEU A 95 4.37 -18.96 -1.80
N PRO A 96 4.72 -18.75 -0.52
CA PRO A 96 5.84 -17.89 -0.18
C PRO A 96 7.16 -18.47 -0.69
N ILE A 97 8.15 -17.60 -0.87
CA ILE A 97 9.51 -18.02 -1.17
C ILE A 97 10.09 -18.67 0.09
N LYS A 98 10.59 -19.90 -0.04
CA LYS A 98 11.13 -20.67 1.09
C LYS A 98 12.23 -19.91 1.83
N ASN A 99 12.28 -20.08 3.15
CA ASN A 99 13.27 -19.46 4.04
C ASN A 99 13.29 -17.91 4.01
N THR A 100 12.18 -17.28 3.59
CA THR A 100 12.00 -15.83 3.72
C THR A 100 11.06 -15.50 4.87
N ARG A 101 10.97 -14.22 5.25
CA ARG A 101 10.01 -13.77 6.27
C ARG A 101 8.55 -14.15 5.93
N SER A 102 8.23 -14.32 4.66
CA SER A 102 6.90 -14.73 4.20
C SER A 102 6.64 -16.23 4.34
N ASP A 103 7.68 -17.05 4.51
CA ASP A 103 7.57 -18.50 4.76
C ASP A 103 7.36 -18.77 6.25
N TYR A 104 6.28 -18.19 6.80
CA TYR A 104 5.89 -18.33 8.20
C TYR A 104 4.58 -19.12 8.32
N LYS A 105 4.27 -19.59 9.53
CA LYS A 105 3.01 -20.29 9.78
C LYS A 105 1.82 -19.39 9.46
N GLU A 106 1.01 -19.80 8.50
CA GLU A 106 -0.21 -19.11 8.10
C GLU A 106 -1.43 -19.63 8.86
N VAL A 107 -2.47 -18.79 8.95
CA VAL A 107 -3.80 -19.17 9.42
C VAL A 107 -4.66 -19.43 8.18
N PRO A 108 -5.09 -20.67 7.92
CA PRO A 108 -5.99 -20.96 6.80
C PRO A 108 -7.36 -20.31 7.06
N LEU A 109 -7.96 -19.76 6.00
CA LEU A 109 -9.33 -19.23 6.00
C LEU A 109 -10.33 -20.30 5.55
#